data_AF-A0A932UIE5-F1
#
_entry.id   AF-A0A932UIE5-F1
#
_cell.length_a   1.000
_cell.length_b   1.000
_cell.length_c   1.000
_cell.angle_alpha   90.00
_cell.angle_beta   90.00
_cell.angle_gamma   90.00
#
_symmetry.space_group_name_H-M   'P 1'
#
loop_
_entity.id
_entity.type
_entity.pdbx_description
1 polymer ?
#
loop_
_entity_poly.entity_id
_entity_poly.type
_entity_poly.pdbx_seq_one_letter_code
_entity_poly.pdbx_strand_id
1 'polypeptide(L)'
;MTERTTRNIDPAEGKLGVLLVGLGAVATTFVAGVENVRRGRGKPIGSVTQMGTIRLGKRTEHRAPAIRDFAPLASLDDLVFAAWDPIPDDAYKSATVAGVLEPPHLEPIVGFLKGILPMPAVFEQRYVKRLSGTNVKRGKTKRDLAEQLREDIRAFKARSGCDRLVMVWCASTEVFISPGAVHQSLSGFERAMDQNDEAIAPSMLYAWASLMEGVPFANGAPNLTVDTPALQELALARDVAICGKDFKTGQTMVKT
;
A
#
# COMPACT_ATOMS: atom_id res chain seq x y z
N MET A 1 22.59 0.65 -33.13
CA MET A 1 21.81 1.31 -32.06
C MET A 1 20.39 0.79 -32.20
N THR A 2 19.93 -0.05 -31.28
CA THR A 2 18.51 -0.44 -31.24
C THR A 2 17.70 0.81 -30.94
N GLU A 3 16.80 1.18 -31.85
CA GLU A 3 15.79 2.21 -31.60
C GLU A 3 15.07 1.82 -30.30
N ARG A 4 15.33 2.58 -29.24
CA ARG A 4 14.50 2.50 -28.05
C ARG A 4 13.16 3.07 -28.46
N THR A 5 12.21 2.20 -28.78
CA THR A 5 10.79 2.57 -28.82
C THR A 5 10.49 3.28 -27.51
N THR A 6 10.24 4.58 -27.58
CA THR A 6 9.78 5.38 -26.44
C THR A 6 8.50 4.72 -25.95
N ARG A 7 8.57 4.06 -24.79
CA ARG A 7 7.36 3.56 -24.13
C ARG A 7 6.48 4.78 -23.85
N ASN A 8 5.25 4.73 -24.35
CA ASN A 8 4.26 5.75 -24.00
C ASN A 8 3.96 5.60 -22.51
N ILE A 9 4.17 6.67 -21.75
CA ILE A 9 3.87 6.70 -20.31
C ILE A 9 2.58 7.49 -20.19
N ASP A 10 1.55 6.84 -19.65
CA ASP A 10 0.26 7.50 -19.45
C ASP A 10 0.42 8.70 -18.50
N PRO A 11 -0.28 9.81 -18.76
CA PRO A 11 -0.20 10.99 -17.92
C PRO A 11 -0.73 10.67 -16.52
N ALA A 12 -0.18 11.33 -15.51
CA ALA A 12 -0.62 11.17 -14.13
C ALA A 12 -1.85 12.03 -13.80
N GLU A 13 -2.85 12.00 -14.67
CA GLU A 13 -4.11 12.72 -14.49
C GLU A 13 -5.04 11.99 -13.51
N GLY A 14 -6.00 12.76 -13.01
CA GLY A 14 -7.07 12.24 -12.17
C GLY A 14 -6.66 11.90 -10.74
N LYS A 15 -7.61 11.42 -9.95
CA LYS A 15 -7.36 11.09 -8.54
C LYS A 15 -6.67 9.74 -8.40
N LEU A 16 -5.68 9.67 -7.53
CA LEU A 16 -4.97 8.44 -7.18
C LEU A 16 -5.40 7.95 -5.79
N GLY A 17 -6.13 6.85 -5.75
CA GLY A 17 -6.50 6.22 -4.51
C GLY A 17 -5.34 5.41 -3.91
N VAL A 18 -4.96 5.70 -2.67
CA VAL A 18 -3.95 4.96 -1.91
C VAL A 18 -4.67 4.13 -0.85
N LEU A 19 -4.65 2.82 -1.07
CA LEU A 19 -5.28 1.80 -0.24
C LEU A 19 -4.26 1.25 0.76
N LEU A 20 -4.41 1.60 2.04
CA LEU A 20 -3.46 1.26 3.10
C LEU A 20 -3.97 0.05 3.89
N VAL A 21 -3.23 -1.07 3.85
CA VAL A 21 -3.53 -2.19 4.74
C VAL A 21 -2.81 -1.95 6.06
N GLY A 22 -3.55 -1.76 7.15
CA GLY A 22 -3.06 -1.26 8.43
C GLY A 22 -3.09 0.26 8.52
N LEU A 23 -3.93 0.80 9.40
CA LEU A 23 -4.05 2.22 9.74
C LEU A 23 -3.23 2.57 11.00
N GLY A 24 -2.05 1.95 11.14
CA GLY A 24 -1.13 2.20 12.25
C GLY A 24 -0.21 3.40 12.03
N ALA A 25 0.89 3.44 12.78
CA ALA A 25 1.83 4.56 12.84
C ALA A 25 2.33 5.04 11.45
N VAL A 26 2.73 4.12 10.57
CA VAL A 26 3.25 4.47 9.24
C VAL A 26 2.16 5.10 8.37
N ALA A 27 1.01 4.45 8.28
CA ALA A 27 -0.11 4.89 7.46
C ALA A 27 -0.66 6.24 7.93
N THR A 28 -0.90 6.41 9.22
CA THR A 28 -1.45 7.67 9.76
C THR A 28 -0.46 8.82 9.66
N THR A 29 0.84 8.58 9.88
CA THR A 29 1.87 9.60 9.69
C THR A 29 1.99 10.01 8.22
N PHE A 30 1.91 9.06 7.29
CA PHE A 30 1.91 9.37 5.86
C PHE A 30 0.70 10.23 5.47
N VAL A 31 -0.50 9.82 5.85
CA VAL A 31 -1.76 10.54 5.58
C VAL A 31 -1.73 11.95 6.18
N ALA A 32 -1.37 12.07 7.45
CA ALA A 32 -1.28 13.36 8.14
C ALA A 32 -0.18 14.27 7.55
N GLY A 33 0.95 13.69 7.14
CA GLY A 33 2.05 14.41 6.49
C GLY A 33 1.62 15.00 5.14
N VAL A 34 0.95 14.20 4.30
CA VAL A 34 0.37 14.68 3.02
C VAL A 34 -0.61 15.83 3.28
N GLU A 35 -1.55 15.64 4.20
CA GLU A 35 -2.57 16.66 4.48
C GLU A 35 -1.97 17.97 5.02
N ASN A 36 -0.95 17.90 5.87
CA ASN A 36 -0.24 19.10 6.33
C ASN A 36 0.48 19.81 5.18
N VAL A 37 1.08 19.08 4.23
CA VAL A 37 1.72 19.68 3.04
C VAL A 37 0.69 20.36 2.15
N ARG A 38 -0.46 19.73 1.88
CA ARG A 38 -1.57 20.32 1.10
C ARG A 38 -2.05 21.64 1.69
N ARG A 39 -2.11 21.73 3.02
CA ARG A 39 -2.52 22.95 3.74
C ARG A 39 -1.40 23.97 3.92
N GLY A 40 -0.23 23.76 3.32
CA GLY A 40 0.93 24.66 3.46
C GLY A 40 1.54 24.70 4.86
N ARG A 41 1.25 23.70 5.71
CA ARG A 41 1.70 23.61 7.10
C ARG A 41 2.97 22.76 7.27
N GLY A 42 3.45 22.15 6.20
CA GLY A 42 4.63 21.31 6.22
C GLY A 42 5.33 21.28 4.86
N LYS A 43 6.54 20.72 4.84
CA LYS A 43 7.29 20.39 3.62
C LYS A 43 7.46 18.87 3.55
N PRO A 44 7.48 18.26 2.36
CA PRO A 44 7.63 16.81 2.19
C PRO A 44 9.09 16.35 2.39
N ILE A 45 9.69 16.73 3.53
CA ILE A 45 11.10 16.43 3.87
C ILE A 45 11.31 14.93 3.94
N GLY A 46 12.35 14.46 3.24
CA GLY A 46 12.68 13.04 3.12
C GLY A 46 12.01 12.33 1.93
N SER A 47 11.10 12.97 1.22
CA SER A 47 10.49 12.38 0.02
C SER A 47 11.37 12.54 -1.21
N VAL A 48 11.82 11.42 -1.77
CA VAL A 48 12.62 11.39 -3.00
C VAL A 48 11.83 11.93 -4.19
N THR A 49 10.55 11.57 -4.33
CA THR A 49 9.75 12.03 -5.47
C THR A 49 9.46 13.53 -5.40
N GLN A 50 9.33 14.09 -4.20
CA GLN A 50 8.97 15.50 -4.01
C GLN A 50 10.17 16.45 -3.90
N MET A 51 11.32 15.98 -3.42
CA MET A 51 12.50 16.83 -3.16
C MET A 51 13.78 16.36 -3.86
N GLY A 52 13.80 15.13 -4.40
CA GLY A 52 14.95 14.59 -5.11
C GLY A 52 15.09 15.16 -6.52
N THR A 53 16.31 15.08 -7.05
CA THR A 53 16.64 15.47 -8.43
C THR A 53 17.14 14.27 -9.22
N ILE A 54 16.92 14.27 -10.53
CA ILE A 54 17.45 13.25 -11.44
C ILE A 54 18.55 13.84 -12.32
N ARG A 55 19.73 13.22 -12.35
CA ARG A 55 20.83 13.68 -13.21
C ARG A 55 20.60 13.24 -14.65
N LEU A 56 20.59 14.20 -15.56
CA LEU A 56 20.54 13.98 -17.00
C LEU A 56 21.91 14.26 -17.63
N GLY A 57 22.36 13.40 -18.55
CA GLY A 57 23.63 13.59 -19.24
C GLY A 57 24.87 13.46 -18.35
N LYS A 58 25.98 14.09 -18.78
CA LYS A 58 27.25 14.05 -18.04
C LYS A 58 27.21 14.94 -16.80
N ARG A 59 28.06 14.61 -15.81
CA ARG A 59 28.19 15.39 -14.56
C ARG A 59 28.53 16.86 -14.80
N THR A 60 29.29 17.16 -15.85
CA THR A 60 29.73 18.52 -16.22
C THR A 60 28.63 19.37 -16.86
N GLU A 61 27.49 18.77 -17.23
CA GLU A 61 26.36 19.51 -17.82
C GLU A 61 25.46 20.14 -16.76
N HIS A 62 25.61 19.75 -15.48
CA HIS A 62 24.83 20.28 -14.35
C HIS A 62 23.30 20.22 -14.54
N ARG A 63 22.80 19.26 -15.34
CA ARG A 63 21.37 19.03 -15.57
C ARG A 63 20.80 18.09 -14.52
N ALA A 64 20.18 18.67 -13.49
CA ALA A 64 19.56 17.92 -12.40
C ALA A 64 18.18 18.49 -12.05
N PRO A 65 17.17 18.37 -12.93
CA PRO A 65 15.80 18.80 -12.60
C PRO A 65 15.24 18.01 -11.40
N ALA A 66 14.25 18.59 -10.72
CA ALA A 66 13.50 17.87 -9.69
C ALA A 66 12.74 16.69 -10.33
N ILE A 67 12.65 15.58 -9.60
CA ILE A 67 11.99 14.36 -10.10
C ILE A 67 10.52 14.63 -10.45
N ARG A 68 9.81 15.37 -9.59
CA ARG A 68 8.42 15.78 -9.81
C ARG A 68 8.20 16.65 -11.06
N ASP A 69 9.23 17.38 -11.50
CA ASP A 69 9.16 18.24 -12.69
C ASP A 69 9.59 17.47 -13.96
N PHE A 70 10.21 16.29 -13.77
CA PHE A 70 10.73 15.46 -14.86
C PHE A 70 9.79 14.33 -15.26
N ALA A 71 9.16 13.65 -14.29
CA ALA A 71 8.26 12.53 -14.52
C ALA A 71 6.80 12.92 -14.25
N PRO A 72 5.83 12.43 -15.04
CA PRO A 72 4.41 12.66 -14.77
C PRO A 72 4.00 11.84 -13.54
N LEU A 73 4.07 12.45 -12.36
CA LEU A 73 3.68 11.84 -11.09
C LEU A 73 2.38 12.48 -10.59
N ALA A 74 1.54 11.70 -9.91
CA ALA A 74 0.34 12.23 -9.26
C ALA A 74 0.76 13.30 -8.23
N SER A 75 0.04 14.42 -8.21
CA SER A 75 0.31 15.47 -7.23
C SER A 75 -0.09 15.00 -5.84
N LEU A 76 0.44 15.66 -4.81
CA LEU A 76 0.00 15.38 -3.45
C LEU A 76 -1.48 15.72 -3.28
N ASP A 77 -2.05 16.68 -4.01
CA ASP A 77 -3.47 17.06 -3.92
C ASP A 77 -4.40 16.00 -4.51
N ASP A 78 -3.92 15.18 -5.45
CA ASP A 78 -4.72 14.15 -6.13
C ASP A 78 -4.88 12.85 -5.34
N LEU A 79 -4.14 12.68 -4.23
CA LEU A 79 -4.19 11.47 -3.43
C LEU A 79 -5.52 11.33 -2.65
N VAL A 80 -6.11 10.14 -2.63
CA VAL A 80 -7.29 9.85 -1.80
C VAL A 80 -7.02 8.60 -0.98
N PHE A 81 -7.32 8.62 0.31
CA PHE A 81 -6.93 7.53 1.21
C PHE A 81 -8.13 6.67 1.61
N ALA A 82 -7.89 5.37 1.68
CA ALA A 82 -8.72 4.43 2.42
C ALA A 82 -7.82 3.40 3.10
N ALA A 83 -8.33 2.76 4.15
CA ALA A 83 -7.56 1.78 4.88
C ALA A 83 -8.42 0.61 5.36
N TRP A 84 -7.75 -0.51 5.64
CA TRP A 84 -8.29 -1.60 6.46
C TRP A 84 -7.49 -1.70 7.74
N ASP A 85 -8.15 -1.98 8.85
CA ASP A 85 -7.46 -2.27 10.11
C ASP A 85 -8.32 -3.16 11.01
N PRO A 86 -7.74 -4.18 11.69
CA PRO A 86 -8.45 -4.96 12.70
C PRO A 86 -8.91 -4.14 13.92
N ILE A 87 -8.37 -2.94 14.12
CA ILE A 87 -8.76 -1.97 15.16
C ILE A 87 -9.71 -0.92 14.51
N PRO A 88 -10.87 -0.62 15.12
CA PRO A 88 -11.88 0.27 14.52
C PRO A 88 -11.58 1.76 14.67
N ASP A 89 -10.36 2.13 15.05
CA ASP A 89 -10.01 3.52 15.36
C ASP A 89 -9.81 4.34 14.09
N ASP A 90 -10.46 5.51 14.01
CA ASP A 90 -10.23 6.46 12.91
C ASP A 90 -8.76 6.93 12.84
N ALA A 91 -8.35 7.51 11.72
CA ALA A 91 -6.96 7.89 11.51
C ALA A 91 -6.45 8.93 12.53
N TYR A 92 -7.32 9.77 13.11
CA TYR A 92 -6.91 10.72 14.15
C TYR A 92 -6.56 9.98 15.43
N LYS A 93 -7.47 9.13 15.91
CA LYS A 93 -7.23 8.32 17.12
C LYS A 93 -6.01 7.43 16.95
N SER A 94 -5.89 6.77 15.80
CA SER A 94 -4.73 5.93 15.48
C SER A 94 -3.42 6.72 15.41
N ALA A 95 -3.42 7.95 14.86
CA ALA A 95 -2.26 8.84 14.87
C ALA A 95 -1.86 9.27 16.29
N THR A 96 -2.84 9.62 17.13
CA THR A 96 -2.60 10.01 18.53
C THR A 96 -2.02 8.85 19.34
N VAL A 97 -2.56 7.63 19.18
CA VAL A 97 -2.05 6.43 19.84
C VAL A 97 -0.63 6.09 19.37
N ALA A 98 -0.33 6.27 18.09
CA ALA A 98 1.00 6.02 17.54
C ALA A 98 2.07 6.96 18.12
N GLY A 99 1.70 8.17 18.53
CA GLY A 99 2.60 9.11 19.21
C GLY A 99 3.77 9.61 18.35
N VAL A 100 3.70 9.45 17.02
CA VAL A 100 4.74 9.92 16.07
C VAL A 100 4.63 11.43 15.84
N LEU A 101 3.39 11.93 15.72
CA LEU A 101 3.09 13.34 15.49
C LEU A 101 2.50 13.97 16.74
N GLU A 102 3.01 15.14 17.11
CA GLU A 102 2.51 15.92 18.25
C GLU A 102 1.16 16.62 17.94
N PRO A 103 0.37 17.03 18.98
CA PRO A 103 -0.93 17.67 18.79
C PRO A 103 -0.96 18.83 17.78
N PRO A 104 0.03 19.75 17.73
CA PRO A 104 0.04 20.85 16.75
C PRO A 104 0.08 20.39 15.28
N HIS A 105 0.53 19.16 15.01
CA HIS A 105 0.52 18.56 13.68
C HIS A 105 -0.83 17.93 13.31
N LEU A 106 -1.63 17.53 14.31
CA LEU A 106 -2.86 16.74 14.14
C LEU A 106 -4.14 17.58 14.30
N GLU A 107 -4.20 18.44 15.31
CA GLU A 107 -5.37 19.27 15.62
C GLU A 107 -5.89 20.08 14.42
N PRO A 108 -5.03 20.73 13.60
CA PRO A 108 -5.49 21.52 12.46
C PRO A 108 -6.13 20.67 11.35
N ILE A 109 -5.87 19.36 11.32
CA ILE A 109 -6.31 18.42 10.28
C ILE A 109 -7.24 17.34 10.84
N VAL A 110 -7.71 17.49 12.08
CA VAL A 110 -8.55 16.50 12.78
C VAL A 110 -9.81 16.11 11.99
N GLY A 111 -10.47 17.08 11.35
CA GLY A 111 -11.68 16.83 10.56
C GLY A 111 -11.41 15.91 9.36
N PHE A 112 -10.24 16.06 8.73
CA PHE A 112 -9.82 15.20 7.63
C PHE A 112 -9.48 13.79 8.13
N LEU A 113 -8.68 13.69 9.20
CA LEU A 113 -8.26 12.40 9.76
C LEU A 113 -9.43 11.58 10.31
N LYS A 114 -10.39 12.21 11.00
CA LYS A 114 -11.62 11.53 11.47
C LYS A 114 -12.51 11.05 10.33
N GLY A 115 -12.38 11.62 9.13
CA GLY A 115 -13.08 11.15 7.94
C GLY A 115 -12.54 9.82 7.39
N ILE A 116 -11.40 9.36 7.88
CA ILE A 116 -10.76 8.10 7.47
C ILE A 116 -10.98 7.07 8.56
N LEU A 117 -12.08 6.33 8.43
CA LEU A 117 -12.39 5.17 9.27
C LEU A 117 -11.94 3.89 8.55
N PRO A 118 -11.23 2.95 9.23
CA PRO A 118 -10.77 1.74 8.59
C PRO A 118 -11.93 0.78 8.29
N MET A 119 -11.93 0.23 7.08
CA MET A 119 -12.79 -0.90 6.73
C MET A 119 -12.39 -2.14 7.54
N PRO A 120 -13.32 -3.09 7.81
CA PRO A 120 -12.97 -4.34 8.49
C PRO A 120 -11.86 -5.09 7.76
N ALA A 121 -10.82 -5.50 8.48
CA ALA A 121 -9.67 -6.18 7.89
C ALA A 121 -9.91 -7.68 7.73
N VAL A 122 -9.27 -8.30 6.73
CA VAL A 122 -8.93 -9.72 6.81
C VAL A 122 -7.77 -9.86 7.79
N PHE A 123 -7.98 -10.55 8.90
CA PHE A 123 -7.02 -10.66 9.99
C PHE A 123 -7.07 -12.05 10.63
N GLU A 124 -5.90 -12.64 10.88
CA GLU A 124 -5.74 -13.89 11.60
C GLU A 124 -4.66 -13.74 12.68
N GLN A 125 -5.05 -13.87 13.95
CA GLN A 125 -4.13 -13.67 15.08
C GLN A 125 -2.93 -14.63 15.07
N ARG A 126 -3.04 -15.81 14.45
CA ARG A 126 -1.92 -16.76 14.32
C ARG A 126 -0.71 -16.13 13.61
N TYR A 127 -0.97 -15.20 12.68
CA TYR A 127 0.05 -14.51 11.91
C TYR A 127 0.61 -13.28 12.65
N VAL A 128 -0.13 -12.72 13.60
CA VAL A 128 0.28 -11.56 14.41
C VAL A 128 -0.14 -11.77 15.87
N LYS A 129 0.65 -12.55 16.61
CA LYS A 129 0.26 -13.12 17.93
C LYS A 129 -0.09 -12.09 19.01
N ARG A 130 0.46 -10.88 18.94
CA ARG A 130 0.29 -9.84 19.97
C ARG A 130 -0.81 -8.83 19.65
N LEU A 131 -1.53 -9.02 18.54
CA LEU A 131 -2.61 -8.15 18.13
C LEU A 131 -3.95 -8.87 18.31
N SER A 132 -4.96 -8.14 18.76
CA SER A 132 -6.35 -8.56 18.74
C SER A 132 -7.16 -7.49 18.01
N GLY A 133 -8.18 -7.94 17.27
CA GLY A 133 -8.99 -7.08 16.41
C GLY A 133 -10.46 -7.36 16.60
N THR A 134 -11.26 -6.30 16.65
CA THR A 134 -12.73 -6.38 16.65
C THR A 134 -13.33 -5.99 15.30
N ASN A 135 -12.57 -5.26 14.47
CA ASN A 135 -12.97 -4.82 13.14
C ASN A 135 -12.49 -5.79 12.05
N VAL A 136 -13.02 -7.02 12.07
CA VAL A 136 -12.51 -8.14 11.25
C VAL A 136 -13.60 -8.71 10.35
N LYS A 137 -13.28 -8.94 9.08
CA LYS A 137 -14.17 -9.59 8.10
C LYS A 137 -14.49 -11.02 8.50
N ARG A 138 -15.67 -11.50 8.08
CA ARG A 138 -16.14 -12.86 8.31
C ARG A 138 -16.54 -13.49 6.97
N GLY A 139 -16.17 -14.74 6.77
CA GLY A 139 -16.42 -15.52 5.55
C GLY A 139 -16.27 -17.00 5.85
N LYS A 140 -16.82 -17.88 4.98
CA LYS A 140 -16.68 -19.33 5.16
C LYS A 140 -15.32 -19.80 4.69
N THR A 141 -14.78 -19.16 3.65
CA THR A 141 -13.48 -19.48 3.05
C THR A 141 -12.57 -18.25 2.99
N LYS A 142 -11.26 -18.46 2.86
CA LYS A 142 -10.30 -17.39 2.54
C LYS A 142 -10.60 -16.74 1.19
N ARG A 143 -11.20 -17.49 0.26
CA ARG A 143 -11.76 -16.93 -0.98
C ARG A 143 -12.86 -15.92 -0.70
N ASP A 144 -13.83 -16.25 0.15
CA ASP A 144 -14.91 -15.31 0.49
C ASP A 144 -14.36 -14.01 1.09
N LEU A 145 -13.34 -14.12 1.94
CA LEU A 145 -12.67 -12.97 2.54
C LEU A 145 -11.94 -12.12 1.49
N ALA A 146 -11.27 -12.76 0.54
CA ALA A 146 -10.59 -12.07 -0.56
C ALA A 146 -11.58 -11.41 -1.53
N GLU A 147 -12.73 -12.02 -1.82
CA GLU A 147 -13.78 -11.40 -2.63
C GLU A 147 -14.40 -10.17 -1.95
N GLN A 148 -14.55 -10.18 -0.62
CA GLN A 148 -14.95 -8.98 0.13
C GLN A 148 -13.91 -7.85 0.01
N LEU A 149 -12.61 -8.17 -0.05
CA LEU A 149 -11.58 -7.16 -0.31
C LEU A 149 -11.71 -6.58 -1.72
N ARG A 150 -12.00 -7.41 -2.72
CA ARG A 150 -12.26 -6.96 -4.10
C ARG A 150 -13.47 -6.02 -4.15
N GLU A 151 -14.54 -6.34 -3.42
CA GLU A 151 -15.71 -5.47 -3.29
C GLU A 151 -15.34 -4.12 -2.66
N ASP A 152 -14.59 -4.11 -1.57
CA ASP A 152 -14.13 -2.87 -0.93
C ASP A 152 -13.31 -1.99 -1.88
N ILE A 153 -12.42 -2.60 -2.67
CA ILE A 153 -11.58 -1.91 -3.67
C ILE A 153 -12.48 -1.25 -4.72
N ARG A 154 -13.42 -1.99 -5.31
CA ARG A 154 -14.35 -1.46 -6.33
C ARG A 154 -15.24 -0.36 -5.75
N ALA A 155 -15.80 -0.59 -4.57
CA ALA A 155 -16.66 0.37 -3.89
C ALA A 155 -15.89 1.65 -3.57
N PHE A 156 -14.61 1.55 -3.18
CA PHE A 156 -13.77 2.72 -2.93
C PHE A 156 -13.48 3.48 -4.22
N LYS A 157 -13.08 2.79 -5.29
CA LYS A 157 -12.82 3.42 -6.58
C LYS A 157 -14.04 4.19 -7.07
N ALA A 158 -15.21 3.57 -7.02
CA ALA A 158 -16.48 4.17 -7.43
C ALA A 158 -16.86 5.40 -6.59
N ARG A 159 -16.82 5.29 -5.25
CA ARG A 159 -17.27 6.40 -4.37
C ARG A 159 -16.31 7.59 -4.33
N SER A 160 -15.01 7.36 -4.55
CA SER A 160 -13.99 8.41 -4.52
C SER A 160 -13.81 9.12 -5.86
N GLY A 161 -14.30 8.51 -6.95
CA GLY A 161 -14.01 8.95 -8.31
C GLY A 161 -12.53 8.85 -8.66
N CYS A 162 -11.82 7.85 -8.11
CA CYS A 162 -10.41 7.64 -8.44
C CYS A 162 -10.27 6.93 -9.78
N ASP A 163 -9.41 7.46 -10.64
CA ASP A 163 -9.09 6.87 -11.94
C ASP A 163 -8.15 5.67 -11.74
N ARG A 164 -7.21 5.82 -10.81
CA ARG A 164 -6.16 4.85 -10.50
C ARG A 164 -6.12 4.56 -9.01
N LEU A 165 -5.68 3.35 -8.67
CA LEU A 165 -5.49 2.91 -7.30
C LEU A 165 -4.08 2.31 -7.13
N VAL A 166 -3.56 2.36 -5.91
CA VAL A 166 -2.38 1.60 -5.48
C VAL A 166 -2.64 1.06 -4.07
N MET A 167 -2.23 -0.17 -3.80
CA MET A 167 -2.30 -0.78 -2.48
C MET A 167 -0.93 -0.88 -1.85
N VAL A 168 -0.83 -0.52 -0.57
CA VAL A 168 0.41 -0.59 0.20
C VAL A 168 0.14 -1.33 1.51
N TRP A 169 0.89 -2.40 1.75
CA TRP A 169 0.88 -3.10 3.03
C TRP A 169 1.71 -2.32 4.05
N CYS A 170 1.02 -1.74 5.03
CA CYS A 170 1.58 -1.02 6.17
C CYS A 170 1.23 -1.70 7.51
N ALA A 171 0.64 -2.90 7.46
CA ALA A 171 0.19 -3.64 8.62
C ALA A 171 1.35 -4.35 9.31
N SER A 172 1.06 -4.94 10.47
CA SER A 172 2.05 -5.68 11.24
C SER A 172 2.72 -6.77 10.41
N THR A 173 4.03 -6.96 10.64
CA THR A 173 4.79 -8.07 10.10
C THR A 173 4.15 -9.39 10.51
N GLU A 174 3.73 -10.17 9.53
CA GLU A 174 3.23 -11.53 9.76
C GLU A 174 4.38 -12.47 10.15
N VAL A 175 4.08 -13.52 10.91
CA VAL A 175 5.07 -14.58 11.17
C VAL A 175 5.62 -15.14 9.88
N PHE A 176 6.92 -15.48 9.90
CA PHE A 176 7.55 -16.09 8.75
C PHE A 176 6.91 -17.45 8.43
N ILE A 177 6.66 -17.68 7.14
CA ILE A 177 6.26 -18.97 6.60
C ILE A 177 7.19 -19.34 5.44
N SER A 178 7.49 -20.63 5.30
CA SER A 178 8.23 -21.15 4.16
C SER A 178 7.29 -21.34 2.97
N PRO A 179 7.70 -21.01 1.73
CA PRO A 179 6.93 -21.34 0.55
C PRO A 179 6.67 -22.86 0.47
N GLY A 180 5.40 -23.29 0.38
CA GLY A 180 5.01 -24.67 0.18
C GLY A 180 4.43 -24.92 -1.21
N ALA A 181 3.86 -26.11 -1.42
CA ALA A 181 3.26 -26.53 -2.69
C ALA A 181 2.10 -25.61 -3.14
N VAL A 182 1.30 -25.12 -2.18
CA VAL A 182 0.17 -24.23 -2.45
C VAL A 182 0.59 -22.86 -3.00
N HIS A 183 1.86 -22.47 -2.84
CA HIS A 183 2.37 -21.17 -3.32
C HIS A 183 3.02 -21.24 -4.71
N GLN A 184 3.09 -22.43 -5.34
CA GLN A 184 3.87 -22.65 -6.56
C GLN A 184 3.13 -22.29 -7.86
N SER A 185 1.79 -22.27 -7.84
CA SER A 185 0.98 -21.93 -9.01
C SER A 185 -0.29 -21.22 -8.58
N LEU A 186 -0.82 -20.36 -9.45
CA LEU A 186 -2.06 -19.64 -9.19
C LEU A 186 -3.21 -20.60 -8.90
N SER A 187 -3.38 -21.65 -9.70
CA SER A 187 -4.43 -22.65 -9.48
C SER A 187 -4.30 -23.39 -8.13
N GLY A 188 -3.09 -23.69 -7.69
CA GLY A 188 -2.83 -24.31 -6.39
C GLY A 188 -3.15 -23.37 -5.24
N PHE A 189 -2.76 -22.10 -5.37
CA PHE A 189 -3.03 -21.04 -4.41
C PHE A 189 -4.53 -20.80 -4.24
N GLU A 190 -5.23 -20.71 -5.36
CA GLU A 190 -6.68 -20.50 -5.43
C GLU A 190 -7.47 -21.64 -4.80
N ARG A 191 -7.10 -22.90 -5.08
CA ARG A 191 -7.68 -24.06 -4.40
C ARG A 191 -7.41 -24.05 -2.89
N ALA A 192 -6.23 -23.62 -2.48
CA ALA A 192 -5.86 -23.51 -1.06
C ALA A 192 -6.69 -22.43 -0.35
N MET A 193 -7.04 -21.33 -1.02
CA MET A 193 -7.99 -20.33 -0.50
C MET A 193 -9.38 -20.93 -0.26
N ASP A 194 -9.87 -21.73 -1.20
CA ASP A 194 -11.20 -22.37 -1.10
C ASP A 194 -11.23 -23.41 0.03
N GLN A 195 -10.10 -24.03 0.34
CA GLN A 195 -9.93 -25.04 1.38
C GLN A 195 -9.56 -24.47 2.77
N ASN A 196 -9.45 -23.15 2.92
CA ASN A 196 -8.95 -22.49 4.13
C ASN A 196 -7.56 -22.97 4.57
N ASP A 197 -6.69 -23.29 3.62
CA ASP A 197 -5.34 -23.77 3.94
C ASP A 197 -4.62 -22.73 4.80
N GLU A 198 -4.06 -23.19 5.92
CA GLU A 198 -3.43 -22.33 6.90
C GLU A 198 -2.24 -21.57 6.34
N ALA A 199 -1.56 -22.08 5.32
CA ALA A 199 -0.38 -21.47 4.71
C ALA A 199 -0.68 -20.19 3.92
N ILE A 200 -1.95 -19.94 3.55
CA ILE A 200 -2.35 -18.71 2.86
C ILE A 200 -2.48 -17.56 3.87
N ALA A 201 -1.49 -16.68 3.94
CA ALA A 201 -1.50 -15.58 4.89
C ALA A 201 -2.47 -14.45 4.50
N PRO A 202 -3.01 -13.67 5.46
CA PRO A 202 -3.84 -12.50 5.17
C PRO A 202 -3.23 -11.55 4.13
N SER A 203 -1.94 -11.23 4.23
CA SER A 203 -1.24 -10.38 3.26
C SER A 203 -1.34 -10.90 1.82
N MET A 204 -1.33 -12.22 1.63
CA MET A 204 -1.47 -12.83 0.31
C MET A 204 -2.89 -12.68 -0.25
N LEU A 205 -3.91 -12.64 0.61
CA LEU A 205 -5.30 -12.38 0.21
C LEU A 205 -5.48 -10.93 -0.26
N TYR A 206 -4.85 -9.96 0.41
CA TYR A 206 -4.82 -8.57 -0.06
C TYR A 206 -4.08 -8.43 -1.39
N ALA A 207 -2.90 -9.04 -1.53
CA ALA A 207 -2.16 -9.02 -2.79
C ALA A 207 -2.98 -9.66 -3.92
N TRP A 208 -3.56 -10.85 -3.69
CA TRP A 208 -4.42 -11.50 -4.66
C TRP A 208 -5.62 -10.61 -5.06
N ALA A 209 -6.34 -10.05 -4.10
CA ALA A 209 -7.48 -9.16 -4.35
C ALA A 209 -7.06 -7.91 -5.15
N SER A 210 -5.93 -7.30 -4.78
CA SER A 210 -5.36 -6.13 -5.49
C SER A 210 -5.07 -6.45 -6.95
N LEU A 211 -4.36 -7.54 -7.22
CA LEU A 211 -4.00 -7.97 -8.58
C LEU A 211 -5.23 -8.33 -9.41
N MET A 212 -6.24 -8.95 -8.79
CA MET A 212 -7.49 -9.29 -9.45
C MET A 212 -8.30 -8.05 -9.87
N GLU A 213 -8.12 -6.92 -9.19
CA GLU A 213 -8.74 -5.63 -9.50
C GLU A 213 -7.84 -4.68 -10.32
N GLY A 214 -6.71 -5.16 -10.83
CA GLY A 214 -5.79 -4.32 -11.61
C GLY A 214 -5.05 -3.26 -10.78
N VAL A 215 -4.95 -3.46 -9.47
CA VAL A 215 -4.36 -2.50 -8.52
C VAL A 215 -2.94 -2.93 -8.18
N PRO A 216 -1.91 -2.11 -8.47
CA PRO A 216 -0.54 -2.37 -8.06
C PRO A 216 -0.41 -2.55 -6.55
N PHE A 217 0.46 -3.47 -6.13
CA PHE A 217 0.64 -3.82 -4.72
C PHE A 217 2.09 -3.65 -4.26
N ALA A 218 2.30 -2.89 -3.18
CA ALA A 218 3.60 -2.71 -2.54
C ALA A 218 3.61 -3.35 -1.15
N ASN A 219 4.51 -4.31 -0.93
CA ASN A 219 4.67 -4.95 0.38
C ASN A 219 5.68 -4.19 1.25
N GLY A 220 5.19 -3.44 2.24
CA GLY A 220 6.02 -2.66 3.17
C GLY A 220 6.61 -3.43 4.34
N ALA A 221 6.30 -4.73 4.47
CA ALA A 221 6.76 -5.58 5.57
C ALA A 221 7.56 -6.79 5.03
N PRO A 222 8.38 -7.47 5.86
CA PRO A 222 9.26 -8.55 5.39
C PRO A 222 8.58 -9.92 5.18
N ASN A 223 7.26 -10.02 5.37
CA ASN A 223 6.49 -11.22 5.05
C ASN A 223 6.56 -11.58 3.56
N LEU A 224 6.37 -12.87 3.25
CA LEU A 224 6.60 -13.44 1.93
C LEU A 224 5.69 -12.82 0.86
N THR A 225 4.37 -12.83 1.06
CA THR A 225 3.36 -12.18 0.19
C THR A 225 3.65 -12.32 -1.32
N VAL A 226 4.11 -11.25 -1.96
CA VAL A 226 4.38 -11.16 -3.41
C VAL A 226 5.66 -11.88 -3.87
N ASP A 227 6.44 -12.43 -2.93
CA ASP A 227 7.59 -13.29 -3.21
C ASP A 227 7.18 -14.74 -3.56
N THR A 228 5.88 -15.06 -3.56
CA THR A 228 5.38 -16.38 -3.95
C THR A 228 5.26 -16.52 -5.48
N PRO A 229 5.66 -17.66 -6.07
CA PRO A 229 5.48 -17.90 -7.50
C PRO A 229 4.04 -17.70 -8.00
N ALA A 230 3.04 -18.14 -7.23
CA ALA A 230 1.62 -17.98 -7.58
C ALA A 230 1.19 -16.51 -7.74
N LEU A 231 1.64 -15.60 -6.86
CA LEU A 231 1.28 -14.18 -6.95
C LEU A 231 2.11 -13.46 -8.02
N GLN A 232 3.33 -13.91 -8.30
CA GLN A 232 4.12 -13.42 -9.43
C GLN A 232 3.51 -13.83 -10.78
N GLU A 233 3.05 -15.09 -10.88
CA GLU A 233 2.30 -15.59 -12.04
C GLU A 233 1.04 -14.74 -12.27
N LEU A 234 0.26 -14.47 -11.22
CA LEU A 234 -0.94 -13.64 -11.31
C LEU A 234 -0.62 -12.19 -11.73
N ALA A 235 0.42 -11.58 -11.15
CA ALA A 235 0.84 -10.22 -11.49
C ALA A 235 1.23 -10.10 -12.97
N LEU A 236 1.99 -11.08 -13.49
CA LEU A 236 2.36 -11.16 -14.90
C LEU A 236 1.14 -11.38 -15.80
N ALA A 237 0.24 -12.28 -15.43
CA ALA A 237 -0.97 -12.59 -16.20
C ALA A 237 -1.94 -11.40 -16.28
N ARG A 238 -1.92 -10.51 -15.29
CA ARG A 238 -2.77 -9.32 -15.23
C ARG A 238 -2.07 -8.03 -15.67
N ASP A 239 -0.77 -8.08 -15.96
CA ASP A 239 0.07 -6.91 -16.23
C ASP A 239 -0.01 -5.84 -15.12
N VAL A 240 0.06 -6.29 -13.86
CA VAL A 240 -0.05 -5.42 -12.68
C VAL A 240 1.26 -5.44 -11.89
N ALA A 241 1.77 -4.25 -11.57
CA ALA A 241 3.03 -4.12 -10.85
C ALA A 241 2.92 -4.59 -9.39
N ILE A 242 3.92 -5.36 -8.97
CA ILE A 242 4.17 -5.70 -7.57
C ILE A 242 5.56 -5.19 -7.16
N CYS A 243 5.70 -4.77 -5.92
CA CYS A 243 7.02 -4.45 -5.36
C CYS A 243 7.10 -4.78 -3.87
N GLY A 244 8.32 -4.83 -3.37
CA GLY A 244 8.63 -5.25 -2.01
C GLY A 244 9.98 -5.95 -1.94
N LYS A 245 10.40 -6.36 -0.74
CA LYS A 245 9.67 -6.25 0.53
C LYS A 245 10.44 -5.43 1.56
N ASP A 246 9.72 -5.04 2.61
CA ASP A 246 10.22 -4.29 3.75
C ASP A 246 10.64 -2.84 3.41
N PHE A 247 10.09 -1.87 4.13
CA PHE A 247 10.51 -0.48 3.93
C PHE A 247 11.97 -0.31 4.35
N LYS A 248 12.84 0.03 3.39
CA LYS A 248 14.23 0.35 3.70
C LYS A 248 14.34 1.74 4.33
N THR A 249 14.20 1.79 5.65
CA THR A 249 14.29 3.03 6.45
C THR A 249 15.47 3.02 7.41
N GLY A 250 15.82 4.19 7.96
CA GLY A 250 16.73 4.34 9.10
C GLY A 250 18.07 3.61 8.93
N GLN A 251 18.33 2.62 9.78
CA GLN A 251 19.59 1.90 9.85
C GLN A 251 19.97 1.17 8.55
N THR A 252 19.02 0.48 7.92
CA THR A 252 19.31 -0.30 6.70
C THR A 252 19.62 0.62 5.52
N MET A 253 18.99 1.80 5.47
CA MET A 253 19.29 2.81 4.45
C MET A 253 20.73 3.34 4.58
N VAL A 254 21.21 3.61 5.80
CA VAL A 254 22.58 4.11 6.03
C VAL A 254 23.64 3.04 5.71
N LYS A 255 23.30 1.76 5.86
CA LYS A 255 24.22 0.65 5.62
C LYS A 255 24.54 0.43 4.13
N THR A 256 23.62 0.76 3.23
CA THR A 256 23.69 0.46 1.78
C THR A 256 24.08 1.66 0.96
#